data_AF-A0AB35R6C5-F1
#
_entry.id   AF-A0AB35R6C5-F1
#
_cell.length_a   1.000
_cell.length_b   1.000
_cell.length_c   1.000
_cell.angle_alpha   90.00
_cell.angle_beta   90.00
_cell.angle_gamma   90.00
#
_symmetry.space_group_name_H-M   'P 1'
#
loop_
_entity.id
_entity.type
_entity.pdbx_description
1 polymer ?
#
loop_
_entity_poly.entity_id
_entity_poly.type
_entity_poly.pdbx_seq_one_letter_code
_entity_poly.pdbx_strand_id
1 'polypeptide(L)'
;VLSTDYGVMQISTRNANRLVRMGLITRAEDLLTNACFNVQAGAWVLAQHLRVCGNTWRCLGSYNAGFDPSQRQEQRRLHYAQQVRNVYDRLKALGAAPAHLAIR
;
A
#
# COMPACT_ATOMS: atom_id res chain seq x y z
N VAL A 1 -13.27 1.54 -15.96
CA VAL A 1 -12.04 2.35 -15.81
C VAL A 1 -10.87 1.38 -15.71
N LEU A 2 -9.94 1.43 -16.65
CA LEU A 2 -8.68 0.69 -16.55
C LEU A 2 -7.79 1.40 -15.51
N SER A 3 -7.14 0.65 -14.61
CA SER A 3 -6.20 1.19 -13.63
C SER A 3 -4.85 0.54 -13.85
N THR A 4 -3.79 1.35 -13.90
CA THR A 4 -2.38 0.92 -13.95
C THR A 4 -1.71 1.27 -12.62
N ASP A 5 -0.74 0.44 -12.22
CA ASP A 5 0.08 0.62 -11.03
C ASP A 5 1.50 1.08 -11.39
N TYR A 6 2.08 1.99 -10.59
CA TYR A 6 3.35 2.65 -10.90
C TYR A 6 4.43 2.37 -9.85
N GLY A 7 5.60 1.97 -10.33
CA GLY A 7 6.85 1.86 -9.56
C GLY A 7 6.86 0.76 -8.50
N VAL A 8 7.84 0.81 -7.60
CA VAL A 8 8.14 -0.29 -6.66
C VAL A 8 7.04 -0.54 -5.63
N MET A 9 6.28 0.49 -5.23
CA MET A 9 5.13 0.38 -4.32
C MET A 9 3.81 0.16 -5.05
N GLN A 10 3.83 -0.04 -6.38
CA GLN A 10 2.66 -0.33 -7.21
C GLN A 10 1.49 0.61 -6.91
N ILE A 11 1.76 1.92 -6.93
CA ILE A 11 0.75 2.93 -6.61
C ILE A 11 -0.27 2.99 -7.74
N SER A 12 -1.55 2.79 -7.46
CA SER A 12 -2.59 2.81 -8.50
C SER A 12 -2.80 4.18 -9.13
N THR A 13 -3.33 4.20 -10.36
CA THR A 13 -3.70 5.42 -11.10
C THR A 13 -4.59 6.36 -10.28
N ARG A 14 -5.51 5.82 -9.47
CA ARG A 14 -6.35 6.61 -8.56
C ARG A 14 -5.52 7.40 -7.55
N ASN A 15 -4.54 6.74 -6.94
CA ASN A 15 -3.66 7.35 -5.94
C ASN A 15 -2.64 8.29 -6.59
N ALA A 16 -2.07 7.93 -7.74
CA ALA A 16 -1.20 8.81 -8.52
C ALA A 16 -1.91 10.13 -8.88
N ASN A 17 -3.15 10.06 -9.36
CA ASN A 17 -3.95 11.26 -9.64
C ASN A 17 -4.22 12.11 -8.39
N ARG A 18 -4.27 11.51 -7.20
CA ARG A 18 -4.38 12.25 -5.94
C ARG A 18 -3.08 12.99 -5.62
N LEU A 19 -1.92 12.37 -5.86
CA LEU A 19 -0.61 13.02 -5.69
C LEU A 19 -0.43 14.18 -6.66
N VAL A 20 -0.88 14.04 -7.92
CA VAL A 20 -0.91 15.13 -8.90
C VAL A 20 -1.76 16.30 -8.41
N ARG A 21 -2.98 16.04 -7.93
CA ARG A 21 -3.86 17.09 -7.38
C ARG A 21 -3.27 17.79 -6.14
N MET A 22 -2.39 17.12 -5.40
CA MET A 22 -1.68 17.70 -4.26
C MET A 22 -0.42 18.50 -4.68
N GLY A 23 -0.06 18.51 -5.97
CA GLY A 23 1.16 19.16 -6.45
C GLY A 23 2.45 18.43 -6.09
N LEU A 24 2.39 17.16 -5.66
CA LEU A 24 3.58 16.39 -5.27
C LEU A 24 4.31 15.77 -6.45
N ILE A 25 3.59 15.53 -7.56
CA ILE A 25 4.12 15.07 -8.85
C ILE A 25 3.35 15.78 -9.95
N THR A 26 3.91 15.82 -11.16
CA THR A 26 3.25 16.46 -12.31
C THR A 26 2.39 15.46 -13.09
N ARG A 27 2.82 14.20 -13.14
CA ARG A 27 2.13 13.09 -13.82
C ARG A 27 2.44 11.75 -13.14
N ALA A 28 1.65 10.72 -13.44
CA ALA A 28 1.78 9.42 -12.78
C ALA A 28 3.14 8.75 -13.06
N GLU A 29 3.73 8.97 -14.24
CA GLU A 29 5.01 8.41 -14.67
C GLU A 29 6.19 8.90 -13.82
N ASP A 30 6.05 10.02 -13.10
CA ASP A 30 7.09 10.52 -12.18
C ASP A 30 7.34 9.51 -11.04
N LEU A 31 6.36 8.63 -10.75
CA LEU A 31 6.50 7.53 -9.80
C LEU A 31 7.39 6.39 -10.32
N LEU A 32 7.70 6.34 -11.61
CA LEU A 32 8.57 5.32 -12.23
C LEU A 32 10.05 5.70 -12.15
N THR A 33 10.36 7.00 -12.11
CA THR A 33 11.74 7.51 -12.20
C THR A 33 12.36 7.83 -10.85
N ASN A 34 11.56 8.08 -9.81
CA ASN A 34 12.04 8.35 -8.46
C ASN A 34 11.58 7.27 -7.47
N ALA A 35 12.40 6.22 -7.32
CA ALA A 35 12.10 5.10 -6.42
C ALA A 35 11.97 5.52 -4.95
N CYS A 36 12.83 6.41 -4.46
CA CYS A 36 12.78 6.90 -3.08
C CYS A 36 11.47 7.63 -2.79
N PHE A 37 11.02 8.48 -3.72
CA PHE A 37 9.74 9.14 -3.60
C PHE A 37 8.57 8.15 -3.73
N ASN A 38 8.67 7.17 -4.63
CA ASN A 38 7.65 6.12 -4.78
C ASN A 38 7.43 5.36 -3.46
N VAL A 39 8.50 5.01 -2.73
CA VAL A 39 8.41 4.40 -1.40
C VAL A 39 7.69 5.31 -0.40
N GLN A 40 8.05 6.59 -0.35
CA GLN A 40 7.41 7.57 0.55
C GLN A 40 5.92 7.77 0.23
N ALA A 41 5.58 7.89 -1.05
CA ALA A 41 4.21 8.04 -1.51
C ALA A 41 3.38 6.79 -1.22
N GLY A 42 3.93 5.59 -1.44
CA GLY A 42 3.29 4.32 -1.10
C GLY A 42 3.04 4.17 0.40
N ALA A 43 4.02 4.54 1.23
CA ALA A 43 3.88 4.57 2.69
C ALA A 43 2.78 5.55 3.13
N TRP A 44 2.71 6.74 2.50
CA TRP A 44 1.63 7.69 2.76
C TRP A 44 0.25 7.12 2.38
N VAL A 45 0.12 6.47 1.22
CA VAL A 45 -1.13 5.80 0.81
C VAL A 45 -1.51 4.73 1.84
N LEU A 46 -0.57 3.86 2.24
CA LEU A 46 -0.82 2.84 3.25
C LEU A 46 -1.28 3.46 4.57
N ALA A 47 -0.64 4.54 5.02
CA ALA A 47 -1.04 5.25 6.23
C ALA A 47 -2.48 5.79 6.14
N GLN A 48 -2.91 6.30 4.97
CA GLN A 48 -4.31 6.71 4.76
C GLN A 48 -5.28 5.54 4.96
N HIS A 49 -4.92 4.34 4.48
CA HIS A 49 -5.75 3.15 4.64
C HIS A 49 -5.82 2.71 6.12
N LEU A 50 -4.67 2.63 6.80
CA LEU A 50 -4.61 2.23 8.21
C LEU A 50 -5.34 3.21 9.13
N ARG A 51 -5.45 4.50 8.75
CA ARG A 51 -6.27 5.48 9.49
C ARG A 51 -7.77 5.18 9.43
N VAL A 52 -8.25 4.46 8.42
CA VAL A 52 -9.68 4.14 8.25
C VAL A 52 -10.09 2.94 9.09
N CYS A 53 -9.30 1.85 9.09
CA CYS A 53 -9.66 0.59 9.76
C CYS A 53 -8.66 0.07 10.80
N GLY A 54 -7.74 0.94 11.23
CA GLY A 54 -6.75 0.63 12.24
C GLY A 54 -5.52 -0.10 11.70
N ASN A 55 -4.49 -0.19 12.53
CA ASN A 55 -3.24 -0.87 12.20
C ASN A 55 -3.38 -2.39 12.30
N THR A 56 -4.12 -3.00 11.36
CA THR A 56 -4.34 -4.46 11.32
C THR A 56 -3.94 -5.07 9.99
N TRP A 57 -3.59 -6.36 9.98
CA TRP A 57 -3.30 -7.09 8.73
C TRP A 57 -4.46 -7.06 7.74
N ARG A 58 -5.68 -7.23 8.24
CA ARG A 58 -6.90 -7.10 7.42
C ARG A 58 -6.99 -5.71 6.77
N CYS A 59 -6.68 -4.66 7.53
CA CYS A 59 -6.68 -3.28 7.04
C CYS A 59 -5.56 -3.03 6.03
N LEU A 60 -4.35 -3.58 6.24
CA LEU A 60 -3.25 -3.53 5.27
C LEU A 60 -3.68 -4.10 3.91
N GLY A 61 -4.46 -5.17 3.91
CA GLY A 61 -5.06 -5.76 2.70
C GLY A 61 -5.81 -4.77 1.82
N SER A 62 -6.38 -3.71 2.40
CA SER A 62 -7.12 -2.69 1.66
C SER A 62 -6.23 -1.87 0.73
N TYR A 63 -4.90 -1.85 0.92
CA TYR A 63 -3.97 -1.21 -0.03
C TYR A 63 -4.14 -1.79 -1.45
N ASN A 64 -4.33 -3.11 -1.54
CA ASN A 64 -4.54 -3.82 -2.80
C ASN A 64 -6.01 -3.84 -3.26
N ALA A 65 -6.95 -4.08 -2.33
CA ALA A 65 -8.33 -4.40 -2.67
C ALA A 65 -9.36 -3.30 -2.34
N GLY A 66 -8.94 -2.19 -1.73
CA GLY A 66 -9.82 -1.10 -1.31
C GLY A 66 -10.79 -1.48 -0.20
N PHE A 67 -11.82 -0.64 0.00
CA PHE A 67 -12.79 -0.72 1.10
C PHE A 67 -14.18 -1.21 0.70
N ASP A 68 -14.33 -1.71 -0.51
CA ASP A 68 -15.61 -2.28 -0.94
C ASP A 68 -16.02 -3.44 0.00
N PRO A 69 -17.27 -3.47 0.47
CA PRO A 69 -17.72 -4.41 1.50
C PRO A 69 -18.04 -5.81 0.95
N SER A 70 -17.95 -6.03 -0.37
CA SER A 70 -18.23 -7.33 -0.95
C SER A 70 -17.31 -8.43 -0.41
N GLN A 71 -17.86 -9.64 -0.28
CA GLN A 71 -17.10 -10.81 0.15
C GLN A 71 -15.87 -11.06 -0.74
N ARG A 72 -16.00 -10.82 -2.05
CA ARG A 72 -14.90 -10.93 -3.01
C ARG A 72 -13.73 -10.02 -2.64
N GLN A 73 -14.00 -8.78 -2.24
CA GLN A 73 -12.96 -7.82 -1.88
C GLN A 73 -12.38 -8.11 -0.50
N GLU A 74 -13.18 -8.61 0.43
CA GLU A 74 -12.67 -9.12 1.71
C GLU A 74 -11.68 -10.27 1.51
N GLN A 75 -12.01 -11.25 0.65
CA GLN A 75 -11.09 -12.35 0.34
C GLN A 75 -9.77 -11.84 -0.27
N ARG A 76 -9.84 -10.85 -1.16
CA ARG A 76 -8.64 -10.22 -1.74
C ARG A 76 -7.79 -9.48 -0.70
N ARG A 77 -8.41 -8.75 0.23
CA ARG A 77 -7.71 -8.10 1.35
C ARG A 77 -6.98 -9.12 2.20
N LEU A 78 -7.67 -10.19 2.60
CA LEU A 78 -7.09 -11.24 3.46
C LEU A 78 -5.96 -11.99 2.73
N HIS A 79 -6.15 -12.33 1.46
CA HIS A 79 -5.12 -12.99 0.66
C HIS A 79 -3.85 -12.13 0.54
N TYR A 80 -4.00 -10.86 0.15
CA TYR A 80 -2.84 -9.95 0.05
C TYR A 80 -2.16 -9.74 1.40
N ALA A 81 -2.93 -9.58 2.48
CA ALA A 81 -2.40 -9.45 3.83
C ALA A 81 -1.57 -10.67 4.25
N GLN A 82 -2.02 -11.88 3.92
CA GLN A 82 -1.27 -13.11 4.19
C GLN A 82 0.06 -13.16 3.42
N GLN A 83 0.06 -12.76 2.15
CA GLN A 83 1.30 -12.71 1.35
C GLN A 83 2.31 -11.74 1.96
N VAL A 84 1.86 -10.54 2.37
CA VAL A 84 2.74 -9.55 3.01
C VAL A 84 3.21 -10.03 4.38
N ARG A 85 2.34 -10.66 5.18
CA ARG A 85 2.71 -11.21 6.49
C ARG A 85 3.82 -12.25 6.39
N ASN A 86 3.73 -13.16 5.43
CA ASN A 86 4.77 -14.18 5.22
C ASN A 86 6.15 -13.57 4.95
N VAL A 87 6.20 -12.52 4.12
CA VAL A 87 7.46 -11.80 3.84
C VAL A 87 7.93 -11.04 5.07
N TYR A 88 7.03 -10.36 5.76
CA TYR A 88 7.33 -9.60 6.97
C TYR A 88 7.91 -10.50 8.08
N ASP A 89 7.31 -11.65 8.33
CA ASP A 89 7.78 -12.60 9.37
C ASP A 89 9.18 -13.12 9.04
N ARG A 90 9.47 -13.39 7.76
CA ARG A 90 10.83 -13.74 7.30
C ARG A 90 11.83 -12.61 7.56
N LEU A 91 11.48 -11.38 7.21
CA LEU A 91 12.36 -10.22 7.43
C LEU A 91 12.58 -9.94 8.93
N LYS A 92 11.53 -10.12 9.74
CA LYS A 92 11.60 -9.98 11.20
C LYS A 92 12.52 -11.02 11.82
N ALA A 93 12.45 -12.28 11.37
CA ALA A 93 13.37 -13.34 11.80
C ALA A 93 14.84 -13.04 11.45
N LEU A 94 15.09 -12.25 10.41
CA LEU A 94 16.43 -11.78 10.03
C LEU A 94 16.87 -10.51 10.77
N GLY A 95 16.08 -10.00 11.72
CA GLY A 95 16.40 -8.78 12.47
C GLY A 95 16.20 -7.47 11.69
N ALA A 96 15.59 -7.53 10.51
CA ALA A 96 15.43 -6.36 9.62
C ALA A 96 14.18 -5.51 9.92
N ALA A 97 13.28 -5.95 10.81
CA ALA A 97 12.02 -5.25 11.09
C ALA A 97 12.07 -4.51 12.45
N PRO A 98 11.89 -3.18 12.48
CA PRO A 98 11.79 -2.42 13.73
C PRO A 98 10.54 -2.83 14.51
N ALA A 99 10.70 -3.19 15.80
CA ALA A 99 9.61 -3.68 16.64
C ALA A 99 8.45 -2.68 16.85
N HIS A 100 8.71 -1.37 16.74
CA HIS A 100 7.73 -0.30 17.01
C HIS A 100 6.76 -0.03 15.83
N LEU A 101 6.95 -0.67 14.67
CA LEU A 101 6.13 -0.49 13.47
C LEU A 101 5.30 -1.75 13.11
N ALA A 102 5.14 -2.69 14.06
CA ALA A 102 4.43 -3.93 13.80
C ALA A 102 2.94 -3.70 13.48
N ILE A 103 2.49 -4.27 12.37
CA ILE A 103 1.06 -4.41 12.05
C ILE A 103 0.44 -5.40 13.05
N ARG A 104 -0.70 -5.04 13.66
CA ARG A 104 -1.37 -5.86 14.68
C ARG A 104 -2.27 -6.94 14.05
#